data_AF-A0A521WA13-F1
#
_entry.id   AF-A0A521WA13-F1
#
_cell.length_a   1.000
_cell.length_b   1.000
_cell.length_c   1.000
_cell.angle_alpha   90.00
_cell.angle_beta   90.00
_cell.angle_gamma   90.00
#
_symmetry.space_group_name_H-M   'P 1'
#
loop_
_entity.id
_entity.type
_entity.pdbx_description
1 polymer ?
#
loop_
_entity_poly.entity_id
_entity_poly.type
_entity_poly.pdbx_seq_one_letter_code
_entity_poly.pdbx_strand_id
1 'polypeptide(L)'
;MAGLRRHGRPRARRSALRLPREAYRDQSRRADRGAGAALRRATRQPLAAAVPAAPVVGRHHRALRLPGRRSGRTRKSIHPRPGSPELRHDPFARLPDLAQRQPSPARPARSLRRPAHRAGAAGAARLLARDFARAGRGRRRGRGAARVNALDGIRVIDLTVWFQGPVCAQYLADFGADVIKIERPQGGDQARGVRSIKAVEIGDWNQYFLVINRNKKSMALDLKKPAAQEILYRLVEKSEVFLSNLEPAMLAGWNLSYEKLAAINPRLVYATNTGYGRFSQVARPSFDMTVQALTGIMARLGEPGQPPIYLGMGSGDAYGGMMSALGILLALYECQRSGRGQQVDASLYGAQLFLAAPQLQAYLAGDESRALQHSRRSVENPLWNLYPTRGRWVYLCEPNEDARFTALGRALGNAAFAADPHFADADGRRRHNEALIAAIEAETLRHDDGELMAAFRAEGLVASPIHNFADVVRDEQAWRNQYFLKTYCEEVQREVSIRGLPVTLSKTPGEVHTLGPQLGQDTELLLMDLLGYDWERIEALKAEGAIP
;
A
#
# COMPACT_ATOMS: atom_id res chain seq x y z
N MET A 1 -53.34 13.39 42.27
CA MET A 1 -52.63 12.38 43.12
C MET A 1 -52.83 11.03 42.45
N ALA A 2 -51.84 10.57 41.67
CA ALA A 2 -50.75 9.69 42.10
C ALA A 2 -51.17 8.21 42.08
N GLY A 3 -50.45 7.39 41.30
CA GLY A 3 -50.38 5.93 41.54
C GLY A 3 -50.65 5.01 40.34
N LEU A 4 -49.61 4.80 39.54
CA LEU A 4 -49.20 3.53 38.90
C LEU A 4 -50.26 2.48 38.53
N ARG A 5 -50.45 2.26 37.22
CA ARG A 5 -50.91 0.97 36.65
C ARG A 5 -49.78 0.31 35.87
N ARG A 6 -49.37 -0.88 36.34
CA ARG A 6 -48.76 -1.92 35.51
C ARG A 6 -49.88 -2.66 34.78
N HIS A 7 -49.75 -2.86 33.46
CA HIS A 7 -50.16 -4.10 32.76
C HIS A 7 -49.74 -4.07 31.28
N GLY A 8 -49.29 -5.21 30.78
CA GLY A 8 -49.58 -5.65 29.41
C GLY A 8 -48.54 -5.37 28.34
N ARG A 9 -47.62 -6.31 28.12
CA ARG A 9 -46.89 -6.46 26.83
C ARG A 9 -47.88 -6.84 25.72
N PRO A 10 -47.78 -6.27 24.51
CA PRO A 10 -48.38 -6.88 23.32
C PRO A 10 -47.40 -7.86 22.66
N ARG A 11 -47.87 -9.09 22.45
CA ARG A 11 -47.23 -10.13 21.62
C ARG A 11 -47.33 -9.72 20.14
N ALA A 12 -46.19 -9.51 19.47
CA ALA A 12 -46.12 -9.49 18.01
C ALA A 12 -45.84 -10.91 17.49
N ARG A 13 -46.75 -11.41 16.66
CA ARG A 13 -46.72 -12.73 16.02
C ARG A 13 -45.57 -12.78 14.99
N ARG A 14 -44.69 -13.77 15.12
CA ARG A 14 -43.78 -14.21 14.05
C ARG A 14 -44.56 -15.13 13.10
N SER A 15 -44.85 -14.67 11.89
CA SER A 15 -45.26 -15.53 10.79
C SER A 15 -44.01 -16.03 10.06
N ALA A 16 -43.72 -17.32 10.23
CA ALA A 16 -42.72 -18.04 9.44
C ALA A 16 -43.35 -18.42 8.10
N LEU A 17 -42.82 -17.87 7.01
CA LEU A 17 -43.04 -18.39 5.66
C LEU A 17 -41.77 -19.12 5.22
N ARG A 18 -41.86 -20.46 5.23
CA ARG A 18 -40.93 -21.37 4.56
C ARG A 18 -41.14 -21.25 3.05
N LEU A 19 -40.05 -21.07 2.30
CA LEU A 19 -40.01 -21.33 0.86
C LEU A 19 -38.88 -22.32 0.55
N PRO A 20 -39.01 -23.15 -0.50
CA PRO A 20 -38.31 -24.42 -0.62
C PRO A 20 -36.91 -24.29 -1.23
N ARG A 21 -35.99 -25.12 -0.74
CA ARG A 21 -34.68 -25.39 -1.35
C ARG A 21 -34.88 -26.39 -2.50
N GLU A 22 -34.77 -25.94 -3.74
CA GLU A 22 -34.46 -26.78 -4.90
C GLU A 22 -34.25 -25.90 -6.15
N ALA A 23 -32.99 -25.70 -6.56
CA ALA A 23 -32.53 -25.42 -7.93
C ALA A 23 -31.06 -24.97 -7.90
N TYR A 24 -30.12 -25.91 -7.71
CA TYR A 24 -28.72 -25.69 -8.09
C TYR A 24 -28.06 -27.03 -8.43
N ARG A 25 -28.59 -27.68 -9.47
CA ARG A 25 -27.97 -28.81 -10.16
C ARG A 25 -28.45 -28.82 -11.60
N ASP A 26 -27.87 -27.97 -12.44
CA ASP A 26 -27.54 -28.37 -13.82
C ASP A 26 -26.67 -27.30 -14.46
N GLN A 27 -25.37 -27.59 -14.64
CA GLN A 27 -24.47 -27.03 -15.66
C GLN A 27 -23.03 -27.49 -15.37
N SER A 28 -22.84 -28.80 -15.38
CA SER A 28 -21.51 -29.42 -15.49
C SER A 28 -21.60 -30.66 -16.36
N ARG A 29 -22.22 -30.52 -17.53
CA ARG A 29 -22.24 -31.51 -18.62
C ARG A 29 -22.39 -30.80 -19.95
N ARG A 30 -21.29 -30.28 -20.50
CA ARG A 30 -21.02 -30.06 -21.94
C ARG A 30 -19.70 -29.28 -22.10
N ALA A 31 -18.59 -29.98 -21.90
CA ALA A 31 -17.30 -29.66 -22.49
C ALA A 31 -16.34 -30.82 -22.19
N ASP A 32 -16.59 -31.99 -22.77
CA ASP A 32 -15.53 -32.95 -23.01
C ASP A 32 -16.00 -34.00 -24.02
N ARG A 33 -15.72 -33.71 -25.29
CA ARG A 33 -15.63 -34.69 -26.38
C ARG A 33 -14.50 -34.23 -27.29
N GLY A 34 -13.36 -34.89 -27.20
CA GLY A 34 -12.26 -34.69 -28.13
C GLY A 34 -10.95 -35.32 -27.69
N ALA A 35 -10.85 -36.65 -27.87
CA ALA A 35 -9.61 -37.45 -27.93
C ALA A 35 -8.74 -37.51 -26.64
N GLY A 36 -8.19 -38.64 -26.21
CA GLY A 36 -8.09 -39.96 -26.81
C GLY A 36 -7.16 -40.78 -25.90
N ALA A 37 -7.69 -41.91 -25.46
CA ALA A 37 -7.03 -43.03 -24.78
C ALA A 37 -5.52 -43.22 -25.03
N ALA A 38 -4.77 -43.50 -23.95
CA ALA A 38 -3.81 -44.60 -23.93
C ALA A 38 -3.35 -44.95 -22.50
N LEU A 39 -3.74 -46.17 -22.10
CA LEU A 39 -2.97 -47.14 -21.31
C LEU A 39 -2.94 -47.09 -19.76
N ARG A 40 -3.57 -48.17 -19.24
CA ARG A 40 -3.09 -49.13 -18.20
C ARG A 40 -3.44 -48.86 -16.74
N ARG A 41 -4.59 -49.46 -16.38
CA ARG A 41 -4.80 -50.52 -15.38
C ARG A 41 -3.86 -50.60 -14.16
N ALA A 42 -4.56 -50.78 -13.03
CA ALA A 42 -4.24 -51.61 -11.87
C ALA A 42 -3.27 -51.04 -10.82
N THR A 43 -3.46 -51.15 -9.51
CA THR A 43 -4.62 -51.28 -8.59
C THR A 43 -4.00 -51.25 -7.18
N ARG A 44 -4.73 -50.66 -6.22
CA ARG A 44 -4.85 -51.04 -4.79
C ARG A 44 -3.57 -51.02 -3.92
N GLN A 45 -3.43 -50.08 -2.97
CA GLN A 45 -4.02 -49.97 -1.61
C GLN A 45 -2.98 -50.36 -0.52
N PRO A 46 -3.19 -50.05 0.79
CA PRO A 46 -2.47 -49.00 1.52
C PRO A 46 -1.52 -49.57 2.61
N LEU A 47 -0.69 -48.70 3.22
CA LEU A 47 0.04 -49.06 4.45
C LEU A 47 -0.22 -48.02 5.55
N ALA A 48 -0.60 -48.56 6.71
CA ALA A 48 -0.77 -47.88 7.98
C ALA A 48 0.53 -47.85 8.78
N ALA A 49 0.67 -46.78 9.57
CA ALA A 49 1.38 -46.59 10.84
C ALA A 49 2.54 -47.51 11.26
N ALA A 50 3.70 -46.90 11.59
CA ALA A 50 4.37 -47.05 12.90
C ALA A 50 5.59 -46.12 13.04
N VAL A 51 5.71 -45.50 14.22
CA VAL A 51 6.87 -44.83 14.84
C VAL A 51 7.29 -45.81 15.97
N PRO A 52 8.57 -46.02 16.39
CA PRO A 52 9.39 -44.95 16.99
C PRO A 52 10.94 -45.04 16.98
N ALA A 53 11.52 -43.93 17.49
CA ALA A 53 12.76 -43.77 18.26
C ALA A 53 14.11 -43.48 17.56
N ALA A 54 14.74 -42.38 18.03
CA ALA A 54 16.15 -41.97 17.86
C ALA A 54 17.03 -42.62 18.97
N PRO A 55 18.29 -42.21 19.27
CA PRO A 55 19.30 -41.38 18.55
C PRO A 55 20.73 -42.00 18.59
N VAL A 56 21.71 -41.56 17.76
CA VAL A 56 23.16 -41.68 18.09
C VAL A 56 24.00 -40.55 17.46
N VAL A 57 24.87 -39.97 18.30
CA VAL A 57 25.95 -39.00 18.03
C VAL A 57 27.22 -39.71 17.54
N GLY A 58 27.99 -39.12 16.63
CA GLY A 58 29.37 -39.59 16.39
C GLY A 58 30.13 -38.84 15.28
N ARG A 59 31.08 -37.99 15.70
CA ARG A 59 32.13 -37.36 14.87
C ARG A 59 33.07 -38.41 14.26
N HIS A 60 33.69 -38.14 13.11
CA HIS A 60 35.16 -38.05 12.95
C HIS A 60 35.61 -37.74 11.51
N HIS A 61 36.55 -36.80 11.41
CA HIS A 61 37.38 -36.52 10.24
C HIS A 61 38.35 -37.68 9.94
N ARG A 62 38.60 -37.97 8.65
CA ARG A 62 39.98 -38.03 8.11
C ARG A 62 40.03 -38.08 6.58
N ALA A 63 40.96 -37.29 6.05
CA ALA A 63 41.36 -37.19 4.66
C ALA A 63 42.06 -38.47 4.14
N LEU A 64 41.94 -38.73 2.84
CA LEU A 64 42.90 -39.54 2.08
C LEU A 64 43.12 -38.95 0.68
N ARG A 65 44.40 -38.96 0.29
CA ARG A 65 45.01 -38.39 -0.91
C ARG A 65 44.81 -39.28 -2.16
N LEU A 66 44.92 -38.61 -3.31
CA LEU A 66 44.97 -39.04 -4.73
C LEU A 66 46.10 -40.07 -5.03
N PRO A 67 46.12 -40.72 -6.23
CA PRO A 67 46.60 -40.13 -7.52
C PRO A 67 45.74 -40.57 -8.74
N GLY A 68 45.70 -40.01 -9.95
CA GLY A 68 46.43 -39.01 -10.73
C GLY A 68 46.41 -39.45 -12.21
N ARG A 69 46.18 -38.55 -13.20
CA ARG A 69 46.79 -38.57 -14.56
C ARG A 69 46.26 -37.49 -15.54
N ARG A 70 47.20 -36.62 -15.95
CA ARG A 70 47.52 -35.95 -17.25
C ARG A 70 46.49 -35.76 -18.38
N SER A 71 46.38 -34.50 -18.86
CA SER A 71 46.87 -33.94 -20.15
C SER A 71 46.25 -32.52 -20.31
N GLY A 72 46.79 -31.45 -20.87
CA GLY A 72 48.00 -31.16 -21.65
C GLY A 72 47.62 -30.24 -22.82
N ARG A 73 47.87 -28.91 -22.75
CA ARG A 73 48.11 -28.04 -23.93
C ARG A 73 48.64 -26.65 -23.57
N THR A 74 49.39 -26.10 -24.51
CA THR A 74 50.60 -25.28 -24.39
C THR A 74 50.39 -23.79 -24.66
N ARG A 75 51.24 -22.97 -24.02
CA ARG A 75 51.48 -21.54 -24.29
C ARG A 75 52.30 -21.33 -25.58
N LYS A 76 52.06 -20.21 -26.27
CA LYS A 76 53.06 -19.51 -27.10
C LYS A 76 52.96 -18.01 -26.82
N SER A 77 54.12 -17.37 -26.75
CA SER A 77 54.40 -15.97 -26.46
C SER A 77 55.08 -15.32 -27.67
N ILE A 78 54.68 -14.11 -28.07
CA ILE A 78 55.50 -13.16 -28.84
C ILE A 78 55.12 -11.72 -28.39
N HIS A 79 56.13 -10.88 -28.11
CA HIS A 79 56.08 -9.43 -27.82
C HIS A 79 55.91 -8.59 -29.11
N PRO A 80 55.35 -7.35 -29.09
CA PRO A 80 56.12 -6.14 -28.72
C PRO A 80 55.33 -4.96 -28.08
N ARG A 81 56.06 -3.95 -27.57
CA ARG A 81 55.66 -2.58 -27.17
C ARG A 81 56.07 -1.57 -28.28
N PRO A 82 55.77 -0.25 -28.22
CA PRO A 82 54.67 0.51 -27.59
C PRO A 82 54.03 1.60 -28.50
N GLY A 83 52.86 2.14 -28.13
CA GLY A 83 52.28 3.37 -28.68
C GLY A 83 51.10 3.87 -27.84
N SER A 84 51.12 5.15 -27.48
CA SER A 84 50.40 5.88 -26.40
C SER A 84 48.90 6.17 -26.66
N PRO A 85 48.18 6.93 -25.79
CA PRO A 85 47.37 6.44 -24.68
C PRO A 85 45.85 6.66 -24.86
N GLU A 86 45.04 5.78 -24.27
CA GLU A 86 43.58 5.92 -24.21
C GLU A 86 43.14 6.93 -23.13
N LEU A 87 42.27 7.84 -23.57
CA LEU A 87 41.46 8.75 -22.76
C LEU A 87 40.46 7.95 -21.91
N ARG A 88 40.58 8.05 -20.58
CA ARG A 88 39.48 7.75 -19.66
C ARG A 88 38.87 9.06 -19.19
N HIS A 89 37.61 9.29 -19.56
CA HIS A 89 36.79 10.37 -19.06
C HIS A 89 36.27 10.02 -17.66
N ASP A 90 36.65 10.85 -16.70
CA ASP A 90 36.10 10.98 -15.36
C ASP A 90 35.11 12.16 -15.35
N PRO A 91 33.82 11.98 -15.03
CA PRO A 91 32.87 13.09 -14.98
C PRO A 91 32.55 13.50 -13.53
N PHE A 92 33.56 13.84 -12.73
CA PHE A 92 33.36 14.65 -11.52
C PHE A 92 34.47 15.69 -11.34
N ALA A 93 34.49 16.74 -12.16
CA ALA A 93 35.05 18.04 -11.75
C ALA A 93 34.67 19.17 -12.72
N ARG A 94 33.92 20.16 -12.21
CA ARG A 94 34.26 21.61 -12.15
C ARG A 94 32.99 22.48 -12.17
N LEU A 95 32.65 23.02 -11.00
CA LEU A 95 31.96 24.31 -10.87
C LEU A 95 33.02 25.40 -10.68
N PRO A 96 32.81 26.64 -11.18
CA PRO A 96 33.79 27.71 -11.07
C PRO A 96 33.76 28.42 -9.71
N ASP A 97 34.96 28.85 -9.36
CA ASP A 97 35.42 29.63 -8.21
C ASP A 97 34.73 31.01 -8.10
N LEU A 98 34.24 31.36 -6.90
CA LEU A 98 33.86 32.72 -6.54
C LEU A 98 34.57 33.11 -5.25
N ALA A 99 35.36 34.16 -5.38
CA ALA A 99 36.33 34.67 -4.42
C ALA A 99 35.73 35.15 -3.09
N GLN A 100 36.44 34.77 -2.02
CA GLN A 100 36.81 35.53 -0.82
C GLN A 100 35.95 36.76 -0.45
N ARG A 101 35.17 36.61 0.63
CA ARG A 101 34.77 37.73 1.51
C ARG A 101 35.08 37.41 2.97
N GLN A 102 35.78 38.33 3.62
CA GLN A 102 36.27 38.27 4.99
C GLN A 102 35.14 38.32 6.05
N PRO A 103 35.38 37.79 7.28
CA PRO A 103 34.42 37.85 8.37
C PRO A 103 34.46 39.22 9.09
N SER A 104 33.29 39.81 9.33
CA SER A 104 33.12 40.98 10.21
C SER A 104 32.87 40.58 11.68
N PRO A 105 33.27 41.39 12.66
CA PRO A 105 33.50 40.95 14.03
C PRO A 105 32.25 41.00 14.93
N ALA A 106 32.29 40.17 15.97
CA ALA A 106 31.33 40.04 17.05
C ALA A 106 31.13 41.35 17.83
N ARG A 107 29.87 41.60 18.24
CA ARG A 107 29.52 42.64 19.24
C ARG A 107 29.27 42.01 20.62
N PRO A 108 29.64 42.67 21.72
CA PRO A 108 29.73 42.06 23.04
C PRO A 108 28.39 42.00 23.78
N ALA A 109 28.32 41.01 24.67
CA ALA A 109 27.24 40.76 25.61
C ALA A 109 26.99 41.95 26.56
N ARG A 110 25.71 42.32 26.71
CA ARG A 110 25.25 43.22 27.78
C ARG A 110 24.69 42.39 28.92
N SER A 111 25.25 42.63 30.09
CA SER A 111 24.91 42.06 31.40
C SER A 111 23.43 42.24 31.77
N LEU A 112 22.74 41.13 32.03
CA LEU A 112 21.45 41.12 32.71
C LEU A 112 21.67 41.21 34.22
N ARG A 113 21.43 42.39 34.81
CA ARG A 113 21.19 42.54 36.25
C ARG A 113 19.77 42.04 36.56
N ARG A 114 19.67 41.08 37.49
CA ARG A 114 18.41 40.75 38.19
C ARG A 114 17.99 41.92 39.08
N PRO A 115 16.68 42.07 39.32
CA PRO A 115 16.23 42.14 40.69
C PRO A 115 15.12 41.12 41.00
N ALA A 116 15.17 40.64 42.24
CA ALA A 116 14.14 39.85 42.89
C ALA A 116 13.03 40.76 43.43
N HIS A 117 11.75 40.36 43.28
CA HIS A 117 10.84 40.01 44.39
C HIS A 117 9.37 39.89 43.93
N ARG A 118 8.75 38.82 44.46
CA ARG A 118 7.33 38.54 44.74
C ARG A 118 6.29 39.64 44.47
N ALA A 119 5.21 39.27 43.77
CA ALA A 119 3.83 39.10 44.30
C ALA A 119 2.77 39.37 43.21
N GLY A 120 1.66 38.62 43.25
CA GLY A 120 0.38 39.05 42.67
C GLY A 120 -0.18 38.19 41.54
N ALA A 121 -1.14 37.32 41.88
CA ALA A 121 -2.05 36.68 40.94
C ALA A 121 -2.99 37.71 40.26
N ALA A 122 -3.54 37.31 39.12
CA ALA A 122 -4.54 37.99 38.27
C ALA A 122 -3.99 39.00 37.25
N GLY A 123 -3.85 38.57 35.99
CA GLY A 123 -3.64 39.50 34.89
C GLY A 123 -2.94 38.98 33.62
N ALA A 124 -3.27 37.79 33.12
CA ALA A 124 -2.68 37.30 31.84
C ALA A 124 -3.66 36.48 30.97
N ALA A 125 -4.93 36.89 30.92
CA ALA A 125 -5.96 36.24 30.08
C ALA A 125 -6.68 37.21 29.13
N ARG A 126 -6.06 38.34 28.73
CA ARG A 126 -6.72 39.37 27.89
C ARG A 126 -5.94 39.90 26.70
N LEU A 127 -4.92 39.19 26.21
CA LEU A 127 -4.14 39.62 25.04
C LEU A 127 -4.03 38.60 23.88
N LEU A 128 -4.83 37.53 23.88
CA LEU A 128 -4.89 36.57 22.76
C LEU A 128 -6.30 36.39 22.16
N ALA A 129 -7.23 37.30 22.45
CA ALA A 129 -8.64 37.20 22.02
C ALA A 129 -9.13 38.40 21.18
N ARG A 130 -8.24 39.07 20.43
CA ARG A 130 -8.63 40.24 19.61
C ARG A 130 -8.30 40.18 18.11
N ASP A 131 -7.65 39.13 17.61
CA ASP A 131 -7.35 38.99 16.17
C ASP A 131 -8.28 38.03 15.40
N PHE A 132 -9.27 37.42 16.06
CA PHE A 132 -10.25 36.52 15.41
C PHE A 132 -11.65 37.11 15.20
N ALA A 133 -11.87 38.41 15.47
CA ALA A 133 -13.22 39.01 15.45
C ALA A 133 -13.40 40.17 14.43
N ARG A 134 -12.68 40.16 13.30
CA ARG A 134 -12.84 41.18 12.25
C ARG A 134 -12.77 40.68 10.79
N ALA A 135 -13.12 39.43 10.54
CA ALA A 135 -13.31 38.88 9.18
C ALA A 135 -14.77 38.63 8.79
N GLY A 136 -15.73 39.24 9.50
CA GLY A 136 -17.16 39.17 9.20
C GLY A 136 -17.68 40.53 8.74
N ARG A 137 -17.55 40.84 7.46
CA ARG A 137 -18.36 41.86 6.74
C ARG A 137 -18.28 41.58 5.24
N GLY A 138 -19.45 41.46 4.63
CA GLY A 138 -19.67 40.77 3.36
C GLY A 138 -18.82 41.26 2.19
N ARG A 139 -18.06 40.34 1.61
CA ARG A 139 -17.66 40.40 0.21
C ARG A 139 -18.71 39.63 -0.58
N ARG A 140 -19.39 40.32 -1.50
CA ARG A 140 -20.17 39.72 -2.59
C ARG A 140 -19.38 38.54 -3.14
N ARG A 141 -19.98 37.36 -3.16
CA ARG A 141 -19.45 36.14 -3.81
C ARG A 141 -19.24 36.44 -5.29
N GLY A 142 -18.06 36.93 -5.65
CA GLY A 142 -17.53 36.68 -6.99
C GLY A 142 -17.43 35.18 -7.14
N ARG A 143 -17.92 34.62 -8.24
CA ARG A 143 -17.68 33.23 -8.63
C ARG A 143 -16.19 32.95 -8.42
N GLY A 144 -15.86 32.16 -7.40
CA GLY A 144 -14.47 31.84 -7.09
C GLY A 144 -13.86 31.21 -8.32
N ALA A 145 -12.68 31.68 -8.75
CA ALA A 145 -11.86 30.93 -9.68
C ALA A 145 -11.80 29.49 -9.15
N ALA A 146 -12.23 28.51 -9.95
CA ALA A 146 -12.14 27.10 -9.59
C ALA A 146 -10.72 26.85 -9.07
N ARG A 147 -10.60 26.24 -7.88
CA ARG A 147 -9.28 25.90 -7.36
C ARG A 147 -8.69 24.89 -8.31
N VAL A 148 -7.60 25.28 -8.97
CA VAL A 148 -6.88 24.41 -9.89
C VAL A 148 -6.21 23.31 -9.06
N ASN A 149 -6.49 22.04 -9.36
CA ASN A 149 -5.81 20.89 -8.76
C ASN A 149 -4.54 20.50 -9.52
N ALA A 150 -3.74 19.61 -8.93
CA ALA A 150 -2.42 19.26 -9.46
C ALA A 150 -2.48 18.55 -10.82
N LEU A 151 -3.55 17.82 -11.09
CA LEU A 151 -3.76 17.04 -12.31
C LEU A 151 -4.93 17.54 -13.15
N ASP A 152 -5.38 18.78 -12.93
CA ASP A 152 -6.37 19.40 -13.80
C ASP A 152 -5.87 19.40 -15.25
N GLY A 153 -6.75 18.97 -16.17
CA GLY A 153 -6.43 18.82 -17.58
C GLY A 153 -5.78 17.48 -17.95
N ILE A 154 -5.51 16.59 -17.00
CA ILE A 154 -5.12 15.21 -17.27
C ILE A 154 -6.37 14.33 -17.30
N ARG A 155 -6.63 13.66 -18.43
CA ARG A 155 -7.68 12.66 -18.56
C ARG A 155 -7.09 11.25 -18.58
N VAL A 156 -7.73 10.37 -17.83
CA VAL A 156 -7.32 8.98 -17.65
C VAL A 156 -8.44 8.05 -18.09
N ILE A 157 -8.15 7.15 -19.02
CA ILE A 157 -8.99 6.00 -19.32
C ILE A 157 -8.63 4.89 -18.34
N ASP A 158 -9.54 4.58 -17.42
CA ASP A 158 -9.37 3.56 -16.39
C ASP A 158 -10.11 2.27 -16.79
N LEU A 159 -9.39 1.31 -17.37
CA LEU A 159 -9.89 -0.03 -17.70
C LEU A 159 -9.59 -1.05 -16.58
N THR A 160 -9.42 -0.58 -15.34
CA THR A 160 -9.01 -1.45 -14.25
C THR A 160 -10.18 -2.06 -13.48
N VAL A 161 -9.91 -3.20 -12.84
CA VAL A 161 -10.85 -3.94 -11.98
C VAL A 161 -10.22 -4.27 -10.63
N TRP A 162 -11.06 -4.68 -9.67
CA TRP A 162 -10.64 -5.10 -8.32
C TRP A 162 -10.02 -3.98 -7.47
N PHE A 163 -8.70 -3.96 -7.26
CA PHE A 163 -8.07 -3.10 -6.24
C PHE A 163 -6.81 -2.36 -6.70
N GLN A 164 -5.73 -3.04 -7.13
CA GLN A 164 -4.45 -2.37 -7.47
C GLN A 164 -4.60 -1.28 -8.53
N GLY A 165 -5.23 -1.60 -9.67
CA GLY A 165 -5.51 -0.65 -10.73
C GLY A 165 -6.45 0.48 -10.25
N PRO A 166 -7.58 0.15 -9.60
CA PRO A 166 -8.47 1.19 -9.08
C PRO A 166 -7.81 2.12 -8.06
N VAL A 167 -6.89 1.63 -7.20
CA VAL A 167 -6.08 2.45 -6.28
C VAL A 167 -5.27 3.47 -7.07
N CYS A 168 -4.57 3.05 -8.12
CA CYS A 168 -3.79 3.95 -8.97
C CYS A 168 -4.67 5.07 -9.56
N ALA A 169 -5.78 4.70 -10.19
CA ALA A 169 -6.74 5.64 -10.75
C ALA A 169 -7.37 6.56 -9.68
N GLN A 170 -7.62 6.05 -8.48
CA GLN A 170 -8.13 6.84 -7.35
C GLN A 170 -7.17 7.95 -6.97
N TYR A 171 -5.86 7.65 -6.86
CA TYR A 171 -4.86 8.68 -6.59
C TYR A 171 -4.85 9.76 -7.66
N LEU A 172 -4.93 9.40 -8.94
CA LEU A 172 -4.98 10.40 -10.01
C LEU A 172 -6.26 11.25 -9.93
N ALA A 173 -7.42 10.62 -9.71
CA ALA A 173 -8.71 11.31 -9.57
C ALA A 173 -8.75 12.26 -8.37
N ASP A 174 -8.26 11.82 -7.21
CA ASP A 174 -8.25 12.62 -5.98
C ASP A 174 -7.39 13.88 -6.09
N PHE A 175 -6.43 13.91 -7.03
CA PHE A 175 -5.58 15.08 -7.31
C PHE A 175 -6.00 15.85 -8.58
N GLY A 176 -7.21 15.61 -9.11
CA GLY A 176 -7.86 16.43 -10.14
C GLY A 176 -7.92 15.83 -11.55
N ALA A 177 -7.42 14.61 -11.77
CA ALA A 177 -7.51 13.99 -13.09
C ALA A 177 -8.97 13.64 -13.45
N ASP A 178 -9.37 13.86 -14.69
CA ASP A 178 -10.66 13.42 -15.25
C ASP A 178 -10.60 11.92 -15.54
N VAL A 179 -10.92 11.10 -14.54
CA VAL A 179 -10.82 9.65 -14.65
C VAL A 179 -12.14 9.06 -15.15
N ILE A 180 -12.10 8.45 -16.33
CA ILE A 180 -13.22 7.75 -16.97
C ILE A 180 -12.99 6.25 -16.81
N LYS A 181 -13.73 5.63 -15.90
CA LYS A 181 -13.73 4.18 -15.70
C LYS A 181 -14.55 3.51 -16.80
N ILE A 182 -13.90 2.68 -17.59
CA ILE A 182 -14.52 1.88 -18.65
C ILE A 182 -14.93 0.53 -18.08
N GLU A 183 -16.21 0.21 -18.20
CA GLU A 183 -16.79 -0.99 -17.59
C GLU A 183 -17.62 -1.78 -18.59
N ARG A 184 -17.62 -3.11 -18.47
CA ARG A 184 -18.51 -3.94 -19.29
C ARG A 184 -19.98 -3.72 -18.90
N PRO A 185 -20.93 -3.68 -19.85
CA PRO A 185 -22.35 -3.50 -19.54
C PRO A 185 -22.91 -4.57 -18.61
N GLN A 186 -22.37 -5.80 -18.67
CA GLN A 186 -22.83 -6.92 -17.84
C GLN A 186 -22.18 -6.90 -16.44
N GLY A 187 -22.64 -5.96 -15.60
CA GLY A 187 -22.30 -5.86 -14.19
C GLY A 187 -21.00 -5.11 -13.86
N GLY A 188 -20.29 -4.60 -14.88
CA GLY A 188 -19.09 -3.80 -14.71
C GLY A 188 -17.92 -4.53 -14.03
N ASP A 189 -17.18 -3.75 -13.22
CA ASP A 189 -16.15 -4.25 -12.31
C ASP A 189 -16.75 -5.24 -11.30
N GLN A 190 -16.13 -6.41 -11.15
CA GLN A 190 -16.55 -7.44 -10.19
C GLN A 190 -16.62 -6.92 -8.75
N ALA A 191 -15.83 -5.89 -8.41
CA ALA A 191 -15.88 -5.21 -7.13
C ALA A 191 -17.29 -4.67 -6.78
N ARG A 192 -18.14 -4.34 -7.77
CA ARG A 192 -19.53 -3.90 -7.56
C ARG A 192 -20.40 -4.94 -6.84
N GLY A 193 -20.08 -6.23 -7.01
CA GLY A 193 -20.79 -7.34 -6.38
C GLY A 193 -20.29 -7.74 -5.00
N VAL A 194 -19.22 -7.11 -4.49
CA VAL A 194 -18.66 -7.45 -3.18
C VAL A 194 -19.65 -7.05 -2.08
N ARG A 195 -20.14 -8.04 -1.33
CA ARG A 195 -20.94 -7.87 -0.10
C ARG A 195 -20.32 -8.59 1.10
N SER A 196 -19.46 -9.57 0.82
CA SER A 196 -18.65 -10.26 1.81
C SER A 196 -17.25 -10.52 1.27
N ILE A 197 -16.28 -10.58 2.17
CA ILE A 197 -14.90 -10.96 1.89
C ILE A 197 -14.59 -12.15 2.78
N LYS A 198 -14.11 -13.26 2.20
CA LYS A 198 -13.91 -14.53 2.91
C LYS A 198 -15.15 -15.01 3.67
N ALA A 199 -16.33 -14.83 3.04
CA ALA A 199 -17.64 -15.11 3.62
C ALA A 199 -17.99 -14.30 4.88
N VAL A 200 -17.26 -13.21 5.16
CA VAL A 200 -17.57 -12.25 6.22
C VAL A 200 -18.16 -11.00 5.58
N GLU A 201 -19.36 -10.62 5.99
CA GLU A 201 -20.02 -9.40 5.51
C GLU A 201 -19.14 -8.17 5.78
N ILE A 202 -19.03 -7.29 4.78
CA ILE A 202 -18.17 -6.11 4.91
C ILE A 202 -18.94 -4.91 5.51
N GLY A 203 -20.24 -4.80 5.29
CA GLY A 203 -21.05 -3.66 5.70
C GLY A 203 -22.42 -3.63 5.03
N ASP A 204 -23.23 -2.61 5.37
CA ASP A 204 -24.57 -2.37 4.80
C ASP A 204 -24.53 -1.63 3.45
N TRP A 205 -23.34 -1.34 2.92
CA TRP A 205 -23.11 -0.73 1.60
C TRP A 205 -21.84 -1.31 0.97
N ASN A 206 -21.59 -1.04 -0.32
CA ASN A 206 -20.38 -1.53 -0.97
C ASN A 206 -19.20 -0.57 -0.81
N GLN A 207 -18.61 -0.49 0.39
CA GLN A 207 -17.44 0.35 0.61
C GLN A 207 -16.19 -0.11 -0.18
N TYR A 208 -16.16 -1.35 -0.65
CA TYR A 208 -15.03 -1.86 -1.43
C TYR A 208 -14.95 -1.16 -2.78
N PHE A 209 -16.06 -1.13 -3.53
CA PHE A 209 -16.12 -0.45 -4.83
C PHE A 209 -16.19 1.06 -4.68
N LEU A 210 -17.09 1.56 -3.82
CA LEU A 210 -17.44 2.98 -3.78
C LEU A 210 -16.31 3.86 -3.27
N VAL A 211 -15.49 3.38 -2.32
CA VAL A 211 -14.37 4.16 -1.80
C VAL A 211 -13.21 4.18 -2.79
N ILE A 212 -12.88 3.06 -3.45
CA ILE A 212 -11.73 2.97 -4.35
C ILE A 212 -11.99 3.57 -5.74
N ASN A 213 -13.26 3.71 -6.14
CA ASN A 213 -13.66 4.34 -7.39
C ASN A 213 -14.23 5.75 -7.20
N ARG A 214 -14.02 6.36 -6.03
CA ARG A 214 -14.39 7.76 -5.73
C ARG A 214 -13.79 8.73 -6.76
N ASN A 215 -14.45 9.86 -6.98
CA ASN A 215 -14.07 10.91 -7.95
C ASN A 215 -13.98 10.48 -9.42
N LYS A 216 -14.36 9.24 -9.78
CA LYS A 216 -14.37 8.76 -11.17
C LYS A 216 -15.73 8.95 -11.82
N LYS A 217 -15.74 9.01 -13.15
CA LYS A 217 -16.92 8.82 -14.00
C LYS A 217 -16.99 7.36 -14.47
N SER A 218 -18.18 6.85 -14.77
CA SER A 218 -18.37 5.49 -15.32
C SER A 218 -18.97 5.54 -16.72
N MET A 219 -18.29 4.90 -17.67
CA MET A 219 -18.78 4.65 -19.02
C MET A 219 -18.88 3.14 -19.26
N ALA A 220 -20.05 2.67 -19.68
CA ALA A 220 -20.27 1.26 -19.97
C ALA A 220 -20.04 0.97 -21.46
N LEU A 221 -19.03 0.15 -21.79
CA LEU A 221 -18.65 -0.23 -23.16
C LEU A 221 -18.45 -1.76 -23.26
N ASP A 222 -19.09 -2.41 -24.24
CA ASP A 222 -18.76 -3.80 -24.59
C ASP A 222 -17.59 -3.84 -25.58
N LEU A 223 -16.36 -3.83 -25.06
CA LEU A 223 -15.13 -3.80 -25.85
C LEU A 223 -14.90 -5.05 -26.74
N LYS A 224 -15.79 -6.05 -26.71
CA LYS A 224 -15.82 -7.12 -27.71
C LYS A 224 -16.46 -6.67 -29.03
N LYS A 225 -17.19 -5.56 -29.02
CA LYS A 225 -17.83 -4.96 -30.19
C LYS A 225 -16.88 -3.96 -30.85
N PRO A 226 -16.66 -4.03 -32.18
CA PRO A 226 -15.85 -3.05 -32.89
C PRO A 226 -16.29 -1.60 -32.68
N ALA A 227 -17.61 -1.35 -32.61
CA ALA A 227 -18.14 -0.01 -32.36
C ALA A 227 -17.79 0.56 -30.99
N ALA A 228 -17.70 -0.29 -29.95
CA ALA A 228 -17.22 0.12 -28.64
C ALA A 228 -15.71 0.37 -28.61
N GLN A 229 -14.93 -0.39 -29.38
CA GLN A 229 -13.51 -0.14 -29.57
C GLN A 229 -13.26 1.22 -30.25
N GLU A 230 -14.09 1.59 -31.22
CA GLU A 230 -14.03 2.90 -31.88
C GLU A 230 -14.27 4.06 -30.90
N ILE A 231 -15.24 3.92 -29.99
CA ILE A 231 -15.44 4.90 -28.91
C ILE A 231 -14.18 5.02 -28.05
N LEU A 232 -13.55 3.90 -27.68
CA LEU A 232 -12.32 3.92 -26.90
C LEU A 232 -11.16 4.60 -27.66
N TYR A 233 -11.02 4.38 -28.97
CA TYR A 233 -10.00 5.07 -29.77
C TYR A 233 -10.20 6.59 -29.78
N ARG A 234 -11.45 7.05 -29.92
CA ARG A 234 -11.83 8.47 -29.84
C ARG A 234 -11.56 9.06 -28.45
N LEU A 235 -11.70 8.26 -27.39
CA LEU A 235 -11.28 8.65 -26.04
C LEU A 235 -9.75 8.75 -25.94
N VAL A 236 -9.02 7.81 -26.52
CA VAL A 236 -7.54 7.79 -26.52
C VAL A 236 -6.96 9.04 -27.19
N GLU A 237 -7.58 9.53 -28.27
CA GLU A 237 -7.21 10.80 -28.92
C GLU A 237 -7.29 12.01 -27.97
N LYS A 238 -8.14 11.94 -26.94
CA LYS A 238 -8.46 13.04 -26.02
C LYS A 238 -7.97 12.78 -24.59
N SER A 239 -7.11 11.79 -24.39
CA SER A 239 -6.66 11.37 -23.06
C SER A 239 -5.14 11.30 -22.98
N GLU A 240 -4.59 11.63 -21.82
CA GLU A 240 -3.16 11.59 -21.55
C GLU A 240 -2.70 10.22 -21.05
N VAL A 241 -3.61 9.46 -20.42
CA VAL A 241 -3.29 8.17 -19.81
C VAL A 241 -4.30 7.10 -20.21
N PHE A 242 -3.80 5.93 -20.58
CA PHE A 242 -4.56 4.68 -20.60
C PHE A 242 -4.02 3.78 -19.49
N LEU A 243 -4.89 3.33 -18.58
CA LEU A 243 -4.53 2.50 -17.44
C LEU A 243 -5.34 1.22 -17.45
N SER A 244 -4.66 0.07 -17.34
CA SER A 244 -5.29 -1.24 -17.27
C SER A 244 -4.58 -2.16 -16.27
N ASN A 245 -5.30 -3.11 -15.69
CA ASN A 245 -4.73 -4.26 -14.98
C ASN A 245 -5.20 -5.59 -15.57
N LEU A 246 -5.60 -5.57 -16.83
CA LEU A 246 -5.92 -6.77 -17.60
C LEU A 246 -4.64 -7.36 -18.20
N GLU A 247 -4.69 -8.65 -18.49
CA GLU A 247 -3.58 -9.36 -19.14
C GLU A 247 -3.24 -8.72 -20.50
N PRO A 248 -1.95 -8.48 -20.83
CA PRO A 248 -1.56 -7.88 -22.10
C PRO A 248 -2.10 -8.61 -23.33
N ALA A 249 -2.18 -9.95 -23.28
CA ALA A 249 -2.75 -10.76 -24.36
C ALA A 249 -4.25 -10.50 -24.56
N MET A 250 -4.99 -10.21 -23.47
CA MET A 250 -6.41 -9.84 -23.55
C MET A 250 -6.57 -8.47 -24.20
N LEU A 251 -5.74 -7.49 -23.80
CA LEU A 251 -5.74 -6.15 -24.41
C LEU A 251 -5.41 -6.23 -25.91
N ALA A 252 -4.39 -7.00 -26.29
CA ALA A 252 -4.07 -7.25 -27.70
C ALA A 252 -5.24 -7.90 -28.46
N GLY A 253 -5.91 -8.89 -27.86
CA GLY A 253 -7.11 -9.53 -28.43
C GLY A 253 -8.30 -8.60 -28.60
N TRP A 254 -8.34 -7.47 -27.87
CA TRP A 254 -9.34 -6.40 -28.03
C TRP A 254 -8.83 -5.22 -28.87
N ASN A 255 -7.69 -5.37 -29.55
CA ASN A 255 -7.03 -4.31 -30.32
C ASN A 255 -6.61 -3.09 -29.49
N LEU A 256 -6.29 -3.30 -28.22
CA LEU A 256 -5.90 -2.25 -27.26
C LEU A 256 -4.42 -2.34 -26.86
N SER A 257 -3.55 -2.86 -27.74
CA SER A 257 -2.12 -2.94 -27.44
C SER A 257 -1.48 -1.56 -27.35
N TYR A 258 -0.32 -1.48 -26.71
CA TYR A 258 0.45 -0.24 -26.64
C TYR A 258 0.75 0.32 -28.03
N GLU A 259 1.20 -0.52 -28.96
CA GLU A 259 1.56 -0.13 -30.32
C GLU A 259 0.35 0.47 -31.05
N LYS A 260 -0.82 -0.14 -30.89
CA LYS A 260 -2.07 0.33 -31.51
C LYS A 260 -2.51 1.68 -30.93
N LEU A 261 -2.53 1.83 -29.61
CA LEU A 261 -3.00 3.06 -28.97
C LEU A 261 -1.99 4.21 -29.09
N ALA A 262 -0.69 3.92 -29.04
CA ALA A 262 0.37 4.91 -29.25
C ALA A 262 0.43 5.42 -30.70
N ALA A 263 -0.01 4.62 -31.68
CA ALA A 263 -0.16 5.07 -33.06
C ALA A 263 -1.30 6.08 -33.22
N ILE A 264 -2.36 5.96 -32.42
CA ILE A 264 -3.49 6.90 -32.38
C ILE A 264 -3.08 8.18 -31.64
N ASN A 265 -2.46 8.02 -30.46
CA ASN A 265 -2.00 9.14 -29.65
C ASN A 265 -0.53 8.92 -29.23
N PRO A 266 0.44 9.53 -29.95
CA PRO A 266 1.86 9.42 -29.63
C PRO A 266 2.29 10.03 -28.30
N ARG A 267 1.41 10.81 -27.64
CA ARG A 267 1.62 11.39 -26.31
C ARG A 267 1.09 10.51 -25.18
N LEU A 268 0.39 9.42 -25.50
CA LEU A 268 -0.29 8.58 -24.52
C LEU A 268 0.69 7.89 -23.56
N VAL A 269 0.48 8.09 -22.26
CA VAL A 269 1.07 7.23 -21.22
C VAL A 269 0.24 5.97 -21.12
N TYR A 270 0.81 4.83 -21.51
CA TYR A 270 0.12 3.53 -21.49
C TYR A 270 0.61 2.73 -20.28
N ALA A 271 -0.20 2.68 -19.23
CA ALA A 271 0.11 2.01 -17.98
C ALA A 271 -0.58 0.65 -17.85
N THR A 272 0.21 -0.37 -17.53
CA THR A 272 -0.29 -1.71 -17.21
C THR A 272 0.16 -2.15 -15.82
N ASN A 273 -0.80 -2.51 -14.99
CA ASN A 273 -0.59 -3.09 -13.67
C ASN A 273 -0.67 -4.61 -13.79
N THR A 274 0.49 -5.25 -13.94
CA THR A 274 0.59 -6.70 -14.17
C THR A 274 0.79 -7.47 -12.86
N GLY A 275 0.53 -8.79 -12.87
CA GLY A 275 0.82 -9.63 -11.71
C GLY A 275 2.31 -9.79 -11.45
N TYR A 276 3.07 -10.09 -12.51
CA TYR A 276 4.44 -10.61 -12.42
C TYR A 276 5.49 -9.76 -13.14
N GLY A 277 5.09 -8.66 -13.80
CA GLY A 277 5.98 -7.79 -14.58
C GLY A 277 5.92 -8.08 -16.07
N ARG A 278 6.24 -7.05 -16.86
CA ARG A 278 6.16 -7.05 -18.33
C ARG A 278 6.99 -8.15 -19.02
N PHE A 279 8.08 -8.61 -18.39
CA PHE A 279 8.98 -9.62 -18.96
C PHE A 279 8.77 -11.01 -18.37
N SER A 280 7.70 -11.20 -17.60
CA SER A 280 7.39 -12.50 -17.03
C SER A 280 6.86 -13.46 -18.08
N GLN A 281 7.29 -14.71 -18.02
CA GLN A 281 6.69 -15.82 -18.78
C GLN A 281 5.48 -16.45 -18.05
N VAL A 282 5.14 -15.92 -16.86
CA VAL A 282 4.07 -16.46 -16.03
C VAL A 282 2.71 -15.95 -16.53
N ALA A 283 1.99 -16.81 -17.25
CA ALA A 283 0.66 -16.54 -17.80
C ALA A 283 -0.45 -17.16 -16.93
N ARG A 284 -0.65 -16.64 -15.71
CA ARG A 284 -1.74 -17.08 -14.81
C ARG A 284 -2.33 -15.91 -14.02
N PRO A 285 -3.56 -16.01 -13.50
CA PRO A 285 -4.12 -14.98 -12.64
C PRO A 285 -3.23 -14.66 -11.44
N SER A 286 -3.30 -13.41 -10.99
CA SER A 286 -2.60 -12.95 -9.79
C SER A 286 -3.58 -12.24 -8.86
N PHE A 287 -3.45 -12.53 -7.57
CA PHE A 287 -4.10 -11.81 -6.48
C PHE A 287 -3.03 -11.45 -5.45
N ASP A 288 -3.20 -10.34 -4.73
CA ASP A 288 -2.18 -9.81 -3.82
C ASP A 288 -1.61 -10.87 -2.85
N MET A 289 -2.44 -11.72 -2.23
CA MET A 289 -1.98 -12.76 -1.31
C MET A 289 -1.18 -13.85 -2.04
N THR A 290 -1.58 -14.22 -3.27
CA THR A 290 -0.83 -15.22 -4.05
C THR A 290 0.54 -14.68 -4.47
N VAL A 291 0.67 -13.36 -4.65
CA VAL A 291 1.95 -12.71 -4.97
C VAL A 291 2.80 -12.51 -3.71
N GLN A 292 2.20 -12.17 -2.56
CA GLN A 292 2.89 -12.12 -1.26
C GLN A 292 3.55 -13.46 -0.91
N ALA A 293 2.95 -14.58 -1.32
CA ALA A 293 3.49 -15.91 -1.09
C ALA A 293 4.76 -16.18 -1.93
N LEU A 294 4.97 -15.43 -3.01
CA LEU A 294 6.12 -15.59 -3.91
C LEU A 294 7.31 -14.69 -3.54
N THR A 295 7.08 -13.64 -2.77
CA THR A 295 8.07 -12.56 -2.55
C THR A 295 8.95 -12.80 -1.31
N GLY A 296 8.74 -13.90 -0.59
CA GLY A 296 9.42 -14.20 0.67
C GLY A 296 8.89 -13.42 1.87
N ILE A 297 8.03 -12.41 1.68
CA ILE A 297 7.46 -11.60 2.76
C ILE A 297 6.77 -12.49 3.80
N MET A 298 5.90 -13.41 3.36
CA MET A 298 5.13 -14.26 4.29
C MET A 298 6.04 -15.14 5.16
N ALA A 299 7.11 -15.67 4.59
CA ALA A 299 8.04 -16.57 5.27
C ALA A 299 8.80 -15.89 6.42
N ARG A 300 8.77 -14.55 6.50
CA ARG A 300 9.42 -13.80 7.57
C ARG A 300 8.47 -13.29 8.65
N LEU A 301 7.17 -13.30 8.41
CA LEU A 301 6.19 -12.77 9.34
C LEU A 301 5.76 -13.84 10.34
N GLY A 302 5.51 -13.41 11.59
CA GLY A 302 5.14 -14.28 12.69
C GLY A 302 6.34 -14.82 13.48
N GLU A 303 6.07 -15.73 14.41
CA GLU A 303 7.08 -16.38 15.24
C GLU A 303 7.59 -17.68 14.60
N PRO A 304 8.86 -18.05 14.83
CA PRO A 304 9.39 -19.35 14.40
C PRO A 304 8.52 -20.52 14.88
N GLY A 305 8.31 -21.48 13.99
CA GLY A 305 7.47 -22.66 14.26
C GLY A 305 5.96 -22.41 14.12
N GLN A 306 5.53 -21.18 13.88
CA GLN A 306 4.15 -20.87 13.51
C GLN A 306 3.98 -20.82 11.98
N PRO A 307 2.78 -21.10 11.45
CA PRO A 307 2.51 -20.94 10.03
C PRO A 307 2.82 -19.51 9.55
N PRO A 308 3.39 -19.35 8.33
CA PRO A 308 3.56 -18.04 7.72
C PRO A 308 2.25 -17.25 7.66
N ILE A 309 2.33 -15.96 7.96
CA ILE A 309 1.20 -15.04 7.86
C ILE A 309 1.46 -14.03 6.74
N TYR A 310 0.40 -13.46 6.19
CA TYR A 310 0.48 -12.40 5.18
C TYR A 310 0.32 -11.03 5.84
N LEU A 311 0.86 -9.98 5.21
CA LEU A 311 0.94 -8.63 5.78
C LEU A 311 -0.44 -8.00 6.03
N GLY A 312 -1.42 -8.44 5.25
CA GLY A 312 -2.79 -7.96 5.27
C GLY A 312 -3.43 -8.11 3.90
N MET A 313 -4.75 -8.04 3.84
CA MET A 313 -5.44 -8.04 2.55
C MET A 313 -5.29 -6.67 1.88
N GLY A 314 -4.86 -6.67 0.61
CA GLY A 314 -4.79 -5.48 -0.22
C GLY A 314 -3.53 -4.64 0.02
N SER A 315 -2.56 -5.12 0.80
CA SER A 315 -1.33 -4.37 1.08
C SER A 315 -0.45 -4.26 -0.16
N GLY A 316 -0.24 -5.36 -0.89
CA GLY A 316 0.53 -5.34 -2.13
C GLY A 316 -0.23 -4.68 -3.27
N ASP A 317 -1.56 -4.80 -3.30
CA ASP A 317 -2.40 -4.08 -4.27
C ASP A 317 -2.34 -2.56 -4.03
N ALA A 318 -2.48 -2.10 -2.78
CA ALA A 318 -2.40 -0.68 -2.45
C ALA A 318 -1.00 -0.11 -2.76
N TYR A 319 0.05 -0.83 -2.38
CA TYR A 319 1.42 -0.43 -2.67
C TYR A 319 1.70 -0.42 -4.18
N GLY A 320 1.29 -1.46 -4.90
CA GLY A 320 1.42 -1.54 -6.35
C GLY A 320 0.63 -0.45 -7.09
N GLY A 321 -0.56 -0.09 -6.60
CA GLY A 321 -1.33 1.02 -7.13
C GLY A 321 -0.63 2.38 -6.96
N MET A 322 -0.02 2.62 -5.78
CA MET A 322 0.79 3.82 -5.54
C MET A 322 2.02 3.88 -6.45
N MET A 323 2.74 2.76 -6.61
CA MET A 323 3.90 2.69 -7.51
C MET A 323 3.50 2.93 -8.97
N SER A 324 2.33 2.43 -9.39
CA SER A 324 1.79 2.71 -10.73
C SER A 324 1.45 4.19 -10.92
N ALA A 325 0.79 4.82 -9.94
CA ALA A 325 0.50 6.25 -9.99
C ALA A 325 1.81 7.08 -10.07
N LEU A 326 2.83 6.73 -9.29
CA LEU A 326 4.16 7.35 -9.39
C LEU A 326 4.75 7.18 -10.79
N GLY A 327 4.70 5.97 -11.36
CA GLY A 327 5.18 5.71 -12.72
C GLY A 327 4.47 6.53 -13.79
N ILE A 328 3.15 6.70 -13.67
CA ILE A 328 2.35 7.56 -14.56
C ILE A 328 2.76 9.02 -14.41
N LEU A 329 2.92 9.52 -13.18
CA LEU A 329 3.34 10.91 -12.95
C LEU A 329 4.73 11.19 -13.55
N LEU A 330 5.67 10.24 -13.41
CA LEU A 330 7.00 10.34 -14.03
C LEU A 330 6.92 10.34 -15.57
N ALA A 331 6.08 9.48 -16.15
CA ALA A 331 5.89 9.42 -17.60
C ALA A 331 5.17 10.67 -18.16
N LEU A 332 4.19 11.22 -17.44
CA LEU A 332 3.54 12.49 -17.78
C LEU A 332 4.54 13.65 -17.73
N TYR A 333 5.37 13.69 -16.70
CA TYR A 333 6.43 14.69 -16.56
C TYR A 333 7.46 14.61 -17.71
N GLU A 334 7.85 13.40 -18.12
CA GLU A 334 8.70 13.18 -19.29
C GLU A 334 8.01 13.67 -20.57
N CYS A 335 6.74 13.30 -20.77
CA CYS A 335 5.95 13.65 -21.94
C CYS A 335 5.78 15.16 -22.14
N GLN A 336 5.75 15.94 -21.06
CA GLN A 336 5.77 17.41 -21.13
C GLN A 336 7.03 17.96 -21.80
N ARG A 337 8.17 17.27 -21.67
CA ARG A 337 9.46 17.68 -22.22
C ARG A 337 9.69 17.13 -23.63
N SER A 338 9.42 15.83 -23.81
CA SER A 338 9.70 15.12 -25.06
C SER A 338 8.60 15.26 -26.10
N GLY A 339 7.38 15.55 -25.63
CA GLY A 339 6.18 15.49 -26.45
C GLY A 339 5.74 14.06 -26.80
N ARG A 340 6.30 13.03 -26.15
CA ARG A 340 6.04 11.62 -26.43
C ARG A 340 5.61 10.90 -25.17
N GLY A 341 4.61 10.04 -25.30
CA GLY A 341 4.22 9.13 -24.23
C GLY A 341 5.12 7.90 -24.18
N GLN A 342 4.87 7.05 -23.21
CA GLN A 342 5.60 5.79 -23.05
C GLN A 342 4.75 4.74 -22.34
N GLN A 343 5.23 3.49 -22.40
CA GLN A 343 4.68 2.40 -21.61
C GLN A 343 5.20 2.44 -20.17
N VAL A 344 4.30 2.23 -19.21
CA VAL A 344 4.59 2.07 -17.77
C VAL A 344 4.14 0.66 -17.35
N ASP A 345 5.04 -0.09 -16.73
CA ASP A 345 4.72 -1.38 -16.09
C ASP A 345 4.95 -1.28 -14.59
N ALA A 346 3.91 -1.56 -13.81
CA ALA A 346 3.95 -1.55 -12.35
C ALA A 346 3.34 -2.86 -11.84
N SER A 347 4.20 -3.86 -11.65
CA SER A 347 3.73 -5.19 -11.26
C SER A 347 3.51 -5.35 -9.76
N LEU A 348 2.54 -6.18 -9.39
CA LEU A 348 2.35 -6.61 -7.99
C LEU A 348 3.63 -7.24 -7.44
N TYR A 349 4.27 -8.12 -8.21
CA TYR A 349 5.50 -8.79 -7.78
C TYR A 349 6.64 -7.80 -7.54
N GLY A 350 6.91 -6.91 -8.49
CA GLY A 350 7.97 -5.90 -8.36
C GLY A 350 7.69 -4.92 -7.21
N ALA A 351 6.45 -4.46 -7.07
CA ALA A 351 6.06 -3.58 -5.98
C ALA A 351 6.26 -4.25 -4.61
N GLN A 352 5.90 -5.52 -4.47
CA GLN A 352 6.07 -6.24 -3.21
C GLN A 352 7.53 -6.58 -2.89
N LEU A 353 8.36 -6.90 -3.89
CA LEU A 353 9.81 -7.03 -3.66
C LEU A 353 10.41 -5.72 -3.15
N PHE A 354 9.98 -4.59 -3.71
CA PHE A 354 10.40 -3.27 -3.23
C PHE A 354 9.87 -2.97 -1.83
N LEU A 355 8.65 -3.37 -1.50
CA LEU A 355 8.11 -3.28 -0.14
C LEU A 355 8.96 -4.06 0.87
N ALA A 356 9.57 -5.18 0.46
CA ALA A 356 10.48 -5.99 1.27
C ALA A 356 11.92 -5.44 1.34
N ALA A 357 12.23 -4.33 0.66
CA ALA A 357 13.60 -3.92 0.34
C ALA A 357 14.58 -3.85 1.52
N PRO A 358 14.25 -3.27 2.71
CA PRO A 358 15.23 -3.20 3.80
C PRO A 358 15.75 -4.57 4.25
N GLN A 359 14.91 -5.61 4.17
CA GLN A 359 15.23 -6.96 4.61
C GLN A 359 15.79 -7.80 3.46
N LEU A 360 15.16 -7.69 2.29
CA LEU A 360 15.61 -8.36 1.08
C LEU A 360 17.02 -7.90 0.68
N GLN A 361 17.33 -6.60 0.84
CA GLN A 361 18.65 -6.07 0.54
C GLN A 361 19.75 -6.65 1.44
N ALA A 362 19.46 -6.86 2.72
CA ALA A 362 20.40 -7.51 3.64
C ALA A 362 20.66 -8.96 3.25
N TYR A 363 19.62 -9.71 2.86
CA TYR A 363 19.78 -11.06 2.32
C TYR A 363 20.61 -11.08 1.03
N LEU A 364 20.35 -10.15 0.09
CA LEU A 364 21.14 -9.99 -1.14
C LEU A 364 22.60 -9.60 -0.87
N ALA A 365 22.89 -8.99 0.29
CA ALA A 365 24.24 -8.68 0.74
C ALA A 365 24.95 -9.88 1.43
N GLY A 366 24.29 -11.03 1.54
CA GLY A 366 24.86 -12.28 2.07
C GLY A 366 24.41 -12.65 3.48
N ASP A 367 23.51 -11.89 4.11
CA ASP A 367 22.96 -12.25 5.42
C ASP A 367 21.82 -13.26 5.27
N GLU A 368 22.18 -14.54 5.19
CA GLU A 368 21.22 -15.65 5.05
C GLU A 368 20.23 -15.75 6.22
N SER A 369 20.57 -15.19 7.38
CA SER A 369 19.67 -15.19 8.54
C SER A 369 18.36 -14.47 8.24
N ARG A 370 18.37 -13.53 7.29
CA ARG A 370 17.20 -12.72 6.91
C ARG A 370 16.18 -13.49 6.08
N ALA A 371 16.42 -14.74 5.71
CA ALA A 371 15.50 -15.52 4.88
C ALA A 371 14.16 -15.85 5.55
N LEU A 372 14.17 -16.05 6.88
CA LEU A 372 13.04 -16.64 7.61
C LEU A 372 12.61 -15.78 8.82
N GLN A 373 11.60 -16.27 9.54
CA GLN A 373 11.12 -15.70 10.80
C GLN A 373 12.26 -15.58 11.83
N HIS A 374 12.23 -14.52 12.63
CA HIS A 374 13.05 -14.37 13.83
C HIS A 374 12.13 -14.24 15.04
N SER A 375 12.46 -14.90 16.15
CA SER A 375 11.63 -14.79 17.34
C SER A 375 11.83 -13.43 18.00
N ARG A 376 10.72 -12.81 18.44
CA ARG A 376 10.79 -11.62 19.30
C ARG A 376 11.51 -11.89 20.63
N ARG A 377 11.61 -13.16 21.05
CA ARG A 377 12.23 -13.56 22.33
C ARG A 377 13.75 -13.64 22.27
N SER A 378 14.34 -13.57 21.07
CA SER A 378 15.78 -13.70 20.84
C SER A 378 16.30 -12.68 19.82
N VAL A 379 15.67 -11.49 19.75
CA VAL A 379 16.14 -10.40 18.89
C VAL A 379 17.52 -9.91 19.32
N GLU A 380 18.38 -9.56 18.36
CA GLU A 380 19.74 -9.07 18.67
C GLU A 380 19.75 -7.76 19.47
N ASN A 381 18.74 -6.92 19.26
CA ASN A 381 18.54 -5.67 19.99
C ASN A 381 17.24 -5.75 20.81
N PRO A 382 17.31 -6.07 22.11
CA PRO A 382 16.16 -6.03 23.01
C PRO A 382 15.48 -4.66 23.07
N LEU A 383 16.22 -3.57 22.85
CA LEU A 383 15.68 -2.21 22.86
C LEU A 383 14.87 -1.88 21.57
N TRP A 384 14.83 -2.80 20.61
CA TRP A 384 14.02 -2.71 19.40
C TRP A 384 13.10 -3.94 19.32
N ASN A 385 12.00 -3.91 20.07
CA ASN A 385 11.16 -5.10 20.26
C ASN A 385 9.72 -4.79 20.71
N LEU A 386 8.88 -5.82 20.66
CA LEU A 386 7.51 -5.84 21.17
C LEU A 386 7.48 -6.35 22.62
N TYR A 387 6.85 -5.57 23.50
CA TYR A 387 6.69 -5.90 24.92
C TYR A 387 5.22 -5.86 25.35
N PRO A 388 4.74 -6.84 26.15
CA PRO A 388 3.41 -6.80 26.72
C PRO A 388 3.36 -5.84 27.90
N THR A 389 2.18 -5.29 28.17
CA THR A 389 1.86 -4.55 29.39
C THR A 389 0.61 -5.15 30.03
N ARG A 390 0.12 -4.61 31.16
CA ARG A 390 -1.22 -4.96 31.68
C ARG A 390 -2.36 -4.58 30.73
N GLY A 391 -2.12 -3.62 29.83
CA GLY A 391 -3.06 -3.18 28.82
C GLY A 391 -2.67 -3.70 27.43
N ARG A 392 -2.22 -2.79 26.57
CA ARG A 392 -1.82 -3.11 25.19
C ARG A 392 -0.36 -3.51 25.11
N TRP A 393 -0.01 -4.23 24.05
CA TRP A 393 1.38 -4.36 23.65
C TRP A 393 1.95 -3.01 23.27
N VAL A 394 3.25 -2.83 23.44
CA VAL A 394 4.00 -1.65 23.01
C VAL A 394 5.17 -2.07 22.14
N TYR A 395 5.52 -1.23 21.17
CA TYR A 395 6.75 -1.36 20.40
C TYR A 395 7.76 -0.36 20.93
N LEU A 396 8.91 -0.83 21.40
CA LEU A 396 10.06 0.00 21.76
C LEU A 396 11.02 0.03 20.55
N CYS A 397 11.52 1.21 20.20
CA CYS A 397 12.33 1.42 18.99
C CYS A 397 13.58 2.25 19.31
N GLU A 398 14.53 1.65 20.01
CA GLU A 398 15.74 2.30 20.49
C GLU A 398 17.01 1.60 19.99
N PRO A 399 18.09 2.36 19.68
CA PRO A 399 19.37 1.75 19.40
C PRO A 399 19.92 1.10 20.67
N ASN A 400 20.74 0.05 20.50
CA ASN A 400 21.35 -0.69 21.59
C ASN A 400 22.52 0.08 22.25
N GLU A 401 22.26 1.28 22.74
CA GLU A 401 23.25 2.21 23.32
C GLU A 401 23.05 2.36 24.82
N ASP A 402 24.15 2.54 25.57
CA ASP A 402 24.12 2.54 27.04
C ASP A 402 23.27 3.69 27.61
N ALA A 403 23.30 4.85 26.97
CA ALA A 403 22.47 5.99 27.35
C ALA A 403 20.97 5.68 27.22
N ARG A 404 20.58 4.97 26.14
CA ARG A 404 19.19 4.58 25.88
C ARG A 404 18.74 3.47 26.82
N PHE A 405 19.62 2.52 27.11
CA PHE A 405 19.38 1.48 28.10
C PHE A 405 19.19 2.03 29.51
N THR A 406 20.03 2.98 29.92
CA THR A 406 19.90 3.66 31.22
C THR A 406 18.58 4.45 31.30
N ALA A 407 18.19 5.12 30.22
CA ALA A 407 16.90 5.81 30.13
C ALA A 407 15.72 4.84 30.26
N LEU A 408 15.79 3.66 29.63
CA LEU A 408 14.79 2.60 29.81
C LEU A 408 14.71 2.15 31.28
N GLY A 409 15.84 1.94 31.95
CA GLY A 409 15.88 1.58 33.37
C GLY A 409 15.17 2.61 34.27
N ARG A 410 15.41 3.91 34.01
CA ARG A 410 14.70 4.98 34.73
C ARG A 410 13.20 5.00 34.41
N ALA A 411 12.83 4.85 33.14
CA ALA A 411 11.42 4.88 32.73
C ALA A 411 10.61 3.72 33.32
N LEU A 412 11.22 2.54 33.45
CA LEU A 412 10.62 1.37 34.09
C LEU A 412 10.62 1.45 35.63
N GLY A 413 11.21 2.50 36.21
CA GLY A 413 11.34 2.63 37.66
C GLY A 413 12.25 1.58 38.30
N ASN A 414 13.05 0.86 37.50
CA ASN A 414 13.99 -0.15 37.95
C ASN A 414 15.39 0.16 37.40
N ALA A 415 16.05 1.16 38.01
CA ALA A 415 17.43 1.48 37.67
C ALA A 415 18.41 0.33 38.00
N ALA A 416 18.01 -0.61 38.86
CA ALA A 416 18.87 -1.71 39.31
C ALA A 416 19.12 -2.76 38.21
N PHE A 417 18.13 -3.07 37.36
CA PHE A 417 18.39 -3.99 36.22
C PHE A 417 19.31 -3.36 35.17
N ALA A 418 19.29 -2.03 35.03
CA ALA A 418 20.23 -1.32 34.17
C ALA A 418 21.68 -1.37 34.72
N ALA A 419 21.86 -1.72 36.00
CA ALA A 419 23.16 -1.88 36.64
C ALA A 419 23.64 -3.35 36.69
N ASP A 420 22.90 -4.29 36.10
CA ASP A 420 23.34 -5.69 36.01
C ASP A 420 24.62 -5.80 35.15
N PRO A 421 25.72 -6.40 35.64
CA PRO A 421 26.95 -6.56 34.89
C PRO A 421 26.79 -7.27 33.54
N HIS A 422 25.79 -8.14 33.37
CA HIS A 422 25.52 -8.81 32.10
C HIS A 422 25.00 -7.86 31.01
N PHE A 423 24.43 -6.71 31.40
CA PHE A 423 23.83 -5.71 30.52
C PHE A 423 24.62 -4.39 30.45
N ALA A 424 25.82 -4.37 31.04
CA ALA A 424 26.65 -3.18 31.21
C ALA A 424 26.98 -2.45 29.90
N ASP A 425 27.10 -3.19 28.80
CA ASP A 425 27.38 -2.63 27.47
C ASP A 425 26.51 -3.29 26.37
N ALA A 426 26.58 -2.72 25.17
CA ALA A 426 25.81 -3.18 24.01
C ALA A 426 26.07 -4.66 23.63
N ASP A 427 27.31 -5.15 23.82
CA ASP A 427 27.67 -6.53 23.49
C ASP A 427 27.13 -7.50 24.54
N GLY A 428 27.23 -7.13 25.83
CA GLY A 428 26.59 -7.83 26.93
C GLY A 428 25.08 -7.98 26.71
N ARG A 429 24.39 -6.89 26.35
CA ARG A 429 22.95 -6.92 26.05
C ARG A 429 22.60 -7.79 24.85
N ARG A 430 23.46 -7.85 23.82
CA ARG A 430 23.27 -8.73 22.66
C ARG A 430 23.49 -10.20 23.03
N ARG A 431 24.56 -10.52 23.75
CA ARG A 431 24.90 -11.90 24.17
C ARG A 431 23.89 -12.48 25.15
N HIS A 432 23.31 -11.64 26.01
CA HIS A 432 22.32 -12.02 27.01
C HIS A 432 20.90 -11.52 26.64
N ASN A 433 20.62 -11.39 25.34
CA ASN A 433 19.37 -10.79 24.85
C ASN A 433 18.10 -11.48 25.37
N GLU A 434 18.05 -12.81 25.41
CA GLU A 434 16.86 -13.53 25.90
C GLU A 434 16.55 -13.22 27.36
N ALA A 435 17.59 -13.18 28.21
CA ALA A 435 17.48 -12.82 29.62
C ALA A 435 17.04 -11.36 29.78
N LEU A 436 17.61 -10.45 28.98
CA LEU A 436 17.22 -9.04 29.01
C LEU A 436 15.78 -8.83 28.53
N ILE A 437 15.35 -9.53 27.49
CA ILE A 437 13.97 -9.47 26.99
C ILE A 437 13.01 -9.92 28.09
N ALA A 438 13.29 -11.04 28.77
CA ALA A 438 12.48 -11.52 29.88
C ALA A 438 12.41 -10.51 31.04
N ALA A 439 13.54 -9.86 31.37
CA ALA A 439 13.59 -8.82 32.40
C ALA A 439 12.75 -7.58 32.01
N ILE A 440 12.89 -7.09 30.77
CA ILE A 440 12.08 -5.96 30.28
C ILE A 440 10.59 -6.34 30.27
N GLU A 441 10.22 -7.54 29.80
CA GLU A 441 8.82 -8.01 29.85
C GLU A 441 8.27 -8.00 31.28
N ALA A 442 9.05 -8.48 32.26
CA ALA A 442 8.64 -8.52 33.66
C ALA A 442 8.35 -7.12 34.21
N GLU A 443 9.14 -6.12 33.81
CA GLU A 443 8.92 -4.72 34.19
C GLU A 443 7.74 -4.08 33.44
N THR A 444 7.65 -4.25 32.12
CA THR A 444 6.56 -3.64 31.33
C THR A 444 5.19 -4.17 31.72
N LEU A 445 5.10 -5.43 32.18
CA LEU A 445 3.87 -6.02 32.71
C LEU A 445 3.38 -5.39 34.03
N ARG A 446 4.19 -4.58 34.71
CA ARG A 446 3.79 -3.87 35.94
C ARG A 446 2.97 -2.61 35.66
N HIS A 447 3.01 -2.12 34.43
CA HIS A 447 2.35 -0.88 34.00
C HIS A 447 1.22 -1.19 33.03
N ASP A 448 0.22 -0.30 32.93
CA ASP A 448 -0.57 -0.23 31.70
C ASP A 448 0.18 0.55 30.61
N ASP A 449 -0.29 0.45 29.35
CA ASP A 449 0.39 1.09 28.22
C ASP A 449 0.37 2.62 28.31
N GLY A 450 -0.65 3.23 28.91
CA GLY A 450 -0.74 4.68 29.07
C GLY A 450 0.32 5.22 30.04
N GLU A 451 0.44 4.61 31.21
CA GLU A 451 1.48 4.90 32.20
C GLU A 451 2.87 4.71 31.60
N LEU A 452 3.09 3.59 30.91
CA LEU A 452 4.38 3.26 30.32
C LEU A 452 4.76 4.23 29.19
N MET A 453 3.81 4.62 28.33
CA MET A 453 4.05 5.62 27.28
C MET A 453 4.35 7.00 27.86
N ALA A 454 3.74 7.37 28.99
CA ALA A 454 4.06 8.62 29.69
C ALA A 454 5.49 8.59 30.27
N ALA A 455 5.89 7.48 30.89
CA ALA A 455 7.24 7.30 31.43
C ALA A 455 8.30 7.28 30.31
N PHE A 456 8.05 6.55 29.22
CA PHE A 456 8.93 6.53 28.05
C PHE A 456 9.10 7.93 27.46
N ARG A 457 8.02 8.70 27.31
CA ARG A 457 8.08 10.08 26.82
C ARG A 457 8.89 11.00 27.74
N ALA A 458 8.77 10.85 29.06
CA ALA A 458 9.51 11.64 30.03
C ALA A 458 11.04 11.42 29.93
N GLU A 459 11.45 10.20 29.59
CA GLU A 459 12.86 9.83 29.34
C GLU A 459 13.29 10.00 27.88
N GLY A 460 12.40 10.53 27.02
CA GLY A 460 12.66 10.75 25.60
C GLY A 460 12.83 9.46 24.79
N LEU A 461 12.23 8.35 25.23
CA LEU A 461 12.20 7.06 24.53
C LEU A 461 11.14 7.05 23.41
N VAL A 462 11.49 6.42 22.30
CA VAL A 462 10.69 6.19 21.10
C VAL A 462 9.98 4.86 21.26
N ALA A 463 8.68 4.97 21.50
CA ALA A 463 7.81 3.82 21.60
C ALA A 463 6.39 4.19 21.16
N SER A 464 5.57 3.18 20.89
CA SER A 464 4.15 3.36 20.62
C SER A 464 3.33 2.15 21.06
N PRO A 465 2.09 2.35 21.53
CA PRO A 465 1.19 1.25 21.79
C PRO A 465 0.73 0.59 20.48
N ILE A 466 0.46 -0.71 20.53
CA ILE A 466 -0.15 -1.45 19.42
C ILE A 466 -1.68 -1.23 19.46
N HIS A 467 -2.14 -0.28 18.67
CA HIS A 467 -3.55 0.06 18.52
C HIS A 467 -4.31 -0.93 17.63
N ASN A 468 -5.59 -1.13 17.93
CA ASN A 468 -6.54 -1.76 17.02
C ASN A 468 -7.35 -0.70 16.23
N PHE A 469 -8.18 -1.12 15.27
CA PHE A 469 -8.96 -0.17 14.47
C PHE A 469 -9.94 0.70 15.27
N ALA A 470 -10.50 0.21 16.38
CA ALA A 470 -11.38 1.02 17.24
C ALA A 470 -10.62 2.14 17.95
N ASP A 471 -9.33 1.97 18.18
CA ASP A 471 -8.46 3.01 18.73
C ASP A 471 -8.11 4.04 17.66
N VAL A 472 -7.71 3.58 16.48
CA VAL A 472 -7.34 4.45 15.35
C VAL A 472 -8.52 5.31 14.89
N VAL A 473 -9.74 4.79 14.85
CA VAL A 473 -10.94 5.58 14.49
C VAL A 473 -11.27 6.66 15.53
N ARG A 474 -10.79 6.53 16.77
CA ARG A 474 -10.93 7.55 17.83
C ARG A 474 -9.77 8.54 17.88
N ASP A 475 -8.70 8.30 17.10
CA ASP A 475 -7.53 9.16 17.09
C ASP A 475 -7.83 10.51 16.43
N GLU A 476 -7.88 11.57 17.23
CA GLU A 476 -8.12 12.92 16.76
C GLU A 476 -7.06 13.39 15.75
N GLN A 477 -5.82 12.92 15.87
CA GLN A 477 -4.76 13.27 14.92
C GLN A 477 -5.07 12.74 13.52
N ALA A 478 -5.61 11.52 13.40
CA ALA A 478 -5.98 10.95 12.11
C ALA A 478 -7.11 11.74 11.42
N TRP A 479 -8.09 12.22 12.18
CA TRP A 479 -9.16 13.08 11.67
C TRP A 479 -8.69 14.48 11.30
N ARG A 480 -7.86 15.12 12.14
CA ARG A 480 -7.31 16.45 11.89
C ARG A 480 -6.40 16.48 10.66
N ASN A 481 -5.67 15.38 10.40
CA ASN A 481 -4.85 15.21 9.21
C ASN A 481 -5.66 14.73 7.99
N GLN A 482 -6.98 14.58 8.10
CA GLN A 482 -7.85 14.14 7.00
C GLN A 482 -7.48 12.77 6.42
N TYR A 483 -6.88 11.90 7.24
CA TYR A 483 -6.67 10.49 6.92
C TYR A 483 -7.97 9.69 7.04
N PHE A 484 -8.95 10.25 7.76
CA PHE A 484 -10.35 9.87 7.69
C PHE A 484 -11.18 11.08 7.26
N LEU A 485 -12.20 10.82 6.46
CA LEU A 485 -13.12 11.82 5.94
C LEU A 485 -14.55 11.35 6.12
N LYS A 486 -15.48 12.30 6.09
CA LYS A 486 -16.90 12.01 5.98
C LYS A 486 -17.42 12.46 4.62
N THR A 487 -18.30 11.67 4.03
CA THR A 487 -18.92 11.99 2.74
C THR A 487 -20.32 11.38 2.65
N TYR A 488 -21.15 11.90 1.76
CA TYR A 488 -22.47 11.35 1.50
C TYR A 488 -22.37 10.09 0.63
N CYS A 489 -23.07 9.03 1.01
CA CYS A 489 -23.19 7.82 0.22
C CYS A 489 -24.62 7.67 -0.30
N GLU A 490 -24.76 7.67 -1.63
CA GLU A 490 -26.08 7.50 -2.26
C GLU A 490 -26.66 6.10 -2.08
N GLU A 491 -25.85 5.04 -2.00
CA GLU A 491 -26.37 3.67 -1.82
C GLU A 491 -27.17 3.51 -0.52
N VAL A 492 -26.77 4.22 0.54
CA VAL A 492 -27.41 4.17 1.87
C VAL A 492 -28.03 5.50 2.33
N GLN A 493 -28.06 6.51 1.45
CA GLN A 493 -28.68 7.82 1.68
C GLN A 493 -28.27 8.49 3.02
N ARG A 494 -26.98 8.42 3.37
CA ARG A 494 -26.45 8.99 4.62
C ARG A 494 -24.98 9.36 4.52
N GLU A 495 -24.52 10.16 5.49
CA GLU A 495 -23.10 10.39 5.70
C GLU A 495 -22.41 9.10 6.19
N VAL A 496 -21.28 8.77 5.57
CA VAL A 496 -20.42 7.64 5.91
C VAL A 496 -19.00 8.12 6.17
N SER A 497 -18.25 7.36 6.97
CA SER A 497 -16.83 7.61 7.20
C SER A 497 -15.99 6.74 6.27
N ILE A 498 -14.99 7.36 5.62
CA ILE A 498 -14.10 6.71 4.66
C ILE A 498 -12.65 7.05 4.96
N ARG A 499 -11.73 6.28 4.36
CA ARG A 499 -10.30 6.66 4.34
C ARG A 499 -10.12 7.91 3.49
N GLY A 500 -9.30 8.84 3.95
CA GLY A 500 -9.00 10.09 3.25
C GLY A 500 -7.78 9.98 2.35
N LEU A 501 -6.94 11.02 2.36
CA LEU A 501 -5.76 11.17 1.51
C LEU A 501 -4.49 11.13 2.37
N PRO A 502 -3.55 10.21 2.13
CA PRO A 502 -2.31 10.14 2.91
C PRO A 502 -1.25 11.16 2.45
N VAL A 503 -1.53 11.96 1.41
CA VAL A 503 -0.65 13.00 0.87
C VAL A 503 -1.40 14.32 0.84
N THR A 504 -0.82 15.36 1.43
CA THR A 504 -1.37 16.72 1.41
C THR A 504 -0.41 17.66 0.69
N LEU A 505 -0.89 18.32 -0.36
CA LEU A 505 -0.14 19.38 -1.06
C LEU A 505 -0.63 20.74 -0.58
N SER A 506 0.29 21.62 -0.19
CA SER A 506 -0.07 22.91 0.43
C SER A 506 -0.77 23.90 -0.51
N LYS A 507 -0.56 23.77 -1.83
CA LYS A 507 -1.15 24.66 -2.86
C LYS A 507 -2.37 24.05 -3.55
N THR A 508 -2.30 22.76 -3.86
CA THR A 508 -3.30 22.01 -4.63
C THR A 508 -3.68 20.76 -3.86
N PRO A 509 -4.29 20.90 -2.67
CA PRO A 509 -4.65 19.75 -1.85
C PRO A 509 -5.54 18.81 -2.67
N GLY A 510 -5.33 17.50 -2.55
CA GLY A 510 -6.29 16.54 -3.12
C GLY A 510 -7.63 16.66 -2.40
N GLU A 511 -8.72 16.36 -3.11
CA GLU A 511 -10.07 16.53 -2.60
C GLU A 511 -10.94 15.31 -2.95
N VAL A 512 -11.91 14.99 -2.08
CA VAL A 512 -12.89 13.93 -2.30
C VAL A 512 -14.26 14.55 -2.40
N HIS A 513 -14.89 14.45 -3.58
CA HIS A 513 -16.16 15.10 -3.87
C HIS A 513 -17.31 14.12 -4.05
N THR A 514 -17.02 12.94 -4.59
CA THR A 514 -18.02 11.90 -4.84
C THR A 514 -17.48 10.53 -4.49
N LEU A 515 -18.35 9.63 -4.04
CA LEU A 515 -18.04 8.20 -4.03
C LEU A 515 -18.14 7.61 -5.44
N GLY A 516 -17.79 6.33 -5.58
CA GLY A 516 -17.79 5.66 -6.88
C GLY A 516 -19.14 5.73 -7.61
N PRO A 517 -19.13 5.95 -8.92
CA PRO A 517 -20.34 6.14 -9.72
C PRO A 517 -21.15 4.86 -9.87
N GLN A 518 -22.43 5.00 -10.20
CA GLN A 518 -23.25 3.89 -10.68
C GLN A 518 -22.69 3.36 -12.02
N LEU A 519 -23.03 2.12 -12.38
CA LEU A 519 -22.54 1.53 -13.63
C LEU A 519 -23.08 2.29 -14.83
N GLY A 520 -22.18 2.80 -15.66
CA GLY A 520 -22.53 3.53 -16.88
C GLY A 520 -23.19 4.89 -16.65
N GLN A 521 -23.14 5.41 -15.41
CA GLN A 521 -23.78 6.66 -15.00
C GLN A 521 -23.52 7.83 -15.95
N ASP A 522 -22.33 7.90 -16.54
CA ASP A 522 -21.86 9.03 -17.32
C ASP A 522 -21.74 8.68 -18.82
N THR A 523 -22.22 7.51 -19.26
CA THR A 523 -22.00 7.00 -20.63
C THR A 523 -22.47 7.97 -21.70
N GLU A 524 -23.75 8.34 -21.68
CA GLU A 524 -24.35 9.21 -22.70
C GLU A 524 -23.76 10.63 -22.63
N LEU A 525 -23.58 11.17 -21.41
CA LEU A 525 -22.98 12.49 -21.21
C LEU A 525 -21.57 12.57 -21.78
N LEU A 526 -20.73 11.55 -21.56
CA LEU A 526 -19.38 11.51 -22.11
C LEU A 526 -19.38 11.34 -23.63
N LEU A 527 -20.30 10.55 -24.20
CA LEU A 527 -20.44 10.43 -25.65
C LEU A 527 -20.82 11.78 -26.29
N MET A 528 -21.76 12.50 -25.69
CA MET A 528 -22.21 13.80 -26.19
C MET A 528 -21.15 14.89 -25.96
N ASP A 529 -20.80 15.16 -24.71
CA ASP A 529 -20.03 16.34 -24.32
C ASP A 529 -18.55 16.24 -24.70
N LEU A 530 -17.97 15.04 -24.61
CA LEU A 530 -16.55 14.83 -24.86
C LEU A 530 -16.27 14.36 -26.29
N LEU A 531 -17.10 13.46 -26.83
CA LEU A 531 -16.87 12.86 -28.15
C LEU A 531 -17.69 13.49 -29.28
N GLY A 532 -18.68 14.33 -28.95
CA GLY A 532 -19.51 15.03 -29.93
C GLY A 532 -20.53 14.14 -30.63
N TYR A 533 -20.96 13.04 -30.01
CA TYR A 533 -21.96 12.14 -30.58
C TYR A 533 -23.34 12.76 -30.40
N ASP A 534 -24.15 12.73 -31.45
CA ASP A 534 -25.55 13.09 -31.37
C ASP A 534 -26.40 11.91 -30.85
N TRP A 535 -27.67 12.20 -30.58
CA TRP A 535 -28.61 11.21 -30.08
C TRP A 535 -28.85 10.06 -31.06
N GLU A 536 -28.83 10.35 -32.36
CA GLU A 536 -29.01 9.31 -33.40
C GLU A 536 -27.87 8.29 -33.36
N ARG A 537 -26.62 8.75 -33.23
CA ARG A 537 -25.49 7.85 -33.11
C ARG A 537 -25.49 7.08 -31.79
N ILE A 538 -25.91 7.71 -30.68
CA ILE A 538 -26.03 7.03 -29.39
C ILE A 538 -27.06 5.89 -29.47
N GLU A 539 -28.23 6.13 -30.06
CA GLU A 539 -29.24 5.08 -30.24
C GLU A 539 -28.76 3.97 -31.18
N ALA A 540 -28.01 4.30 -32.24
CA ALA A 540 -27.38 3.27 -33.07
C ALA A 540 -26.40 2.40 -32.27
N LEU A 541 -25.57 3.00 -31.40
CA LEU A 541 -24.63 2.27 -30.55
C LEU A 541 -25.33 1.34 -29.54
N LYS A 542 -26.48 1.76 -28.99
CA LYS A 542 -27.33 0.91 -28.15
C LYS A 542 -27.87 -0.28 -28.94
N ALA A 543 -28.40 -0.03 -30.14
CA ALA A 543 -28.91 -1.08 -31.02
C ALA A 543 -27.82 -2.08 -31.44
N GLU A 544 -26.58 -1.62 -31.62
CA GLU A 544 -25.39 -2.45 -31.89
C GLU A 544 -24.92 -3.25 -30.65
N GLY A 545 -25.42 -2.90 -29.46
CA GLY A 545 -25.02 -3.46 -28.17
C GLY A 545 -23.62 -3.04 -27.74
N ALA A 546 -23.10 -1.93 -28.28
CA ALA A 546 -21.81 -1.37 -27.92
C ALA A 546 -21.85 -0.68 -26.54
N ILE A 547 -23.02 -0.13 -26.19
CA ILE A 547 -23.34 0.50 -24.91
C ILE A 547 -24.70 -0.05 -24.40
N PRO A 548 -25.02 0.09 -23.10
CA PRO A 548 -26.26 -0.42 -22.50
C PRO A 548 -27.56 0.14 -23.07
#